data_AF-A0A345ZVA2-F1
#
_entry.id   AF-A0A345ZVA2-F1
#
_cell.length_a   1.000
_cell.length_b   1.000
_cell.length_c   1.000
_cell.angle_alpha   90.00
_cell.angle_beta   90.00
_cell.angle_gamma   90.00
#
_symmetry.space_group_name_H-M   'P 1'
#
loop_
_entity.id
_entity.type
_entity.pdbx_description
1 polymer ?
#
loop_
_entity_poly.entity_id
_entity_poly.type
_entity_poly.pdbx_seq_one_letter_code
_entity_poly.pdbx_strand_id
1 'polypeptide(L)'
;MKFLNALALIAAMSVGSMARAEDPKPAATLNTKNIEASVIVEDALKAYPGLYDNLLAEGRREMAKWRTEADKDRKEMPDIFSDGRRYTFERSYGERSAIGRYVSVERTDYMNSLGAHPNHGTDIILWDSGAKKRISIRPFFKESADNGPTMQTLAKAIRIALVAEKKARDIPDADKDSGIDNVKPKILSIGAIALAPSTEKDKSSGLIAYFSPYAVGAYVEGSYVVFVPWTVFKSHLSPDGVALFGGERPADDAKKDEQ
;
A
#
# COMPACT_ATOMS: atom_id res chain seq x y z
N MET A 1 67.84 -26.11 14.28
CA MET A 1 67.01 -25.66 15.42
C MET A 1 66.63 -24.19 15.23
N LYS A 2 65.32 -23.95 15.00
CA LYS A 2 64.47 -22.87 15.55
C LYS A 2 64.83 -21.40 15.26
N PHE A 3 63.94 -20.50 14.85
CA PHE A 3 62.62 -20.46 14.20
C PHE A 3 62.47 -18.99 13.77
N LEU A 4 61.95 -18.73 12.56
CA LEU A 4 61.48 -17.40 12.12
C LEU A 4 60.32 -16.96 13.01
N ASN A 5 60.30 -15.69 13.46
CA ASN A 5 59.09 -15.04 13.98
C ASN A 5 58.77 -13.81 13.13
N ALA A 6 57.73 -13.94 12.32
CA ALA A 6 57.08 -12.85 11.61
C ALA A 6 56.10 -12.13 12.56
N LEU A 7 56.17 -10.81 12.64
CA LEU A 7 55.16 -9.98 13.28
C LEU A 7 54.05 -9.70 12.26
N ALA A 8 52.88 -10.30 12.45
CA ALA A 8 51.67 -9.97 11.71
C ALA A 8 50.89 -8.88 12.45
N LEU A 9 50.68 -7.73 11.79
CA LEU A 9 49.71 -6.72 12.22
C LEU A 9 48.30 -7.24 11.89
N ILE A 10 47.50 -7.54 12.91
CA ILE A 10 46.08 -7.84 12.74
C ILE A 10 45.32 -6.51 12.75
N ALA A 11 44.83 -6.09 11.58
CA ALA A 11 43.86 -5.01 11.48
C ALA A 11 42.50 -5.51 12.00
N ALA A 12 42.03 -4.93 13.10
CA ALA A 12 40.71 -5.19 13.63
C ALA A 12 39.66 -4.53 12.71
N MET A 13 39.03 -5.33 11.84
CA MET A 13 37.82 -4.91 11.14
C MET A 13 36.66 -4.93 12.13
N SER A 14 36.25 -3.74 12.60
CA SER A 14 35.00 -3.55 13.30
C SER A 14 33.84 -3.78 12.33
N VAL A 15 33.23 -4.96 12.39
CA VAL A 15 31.95 -5.22 11.72
C VAL A 15 30.90 -4.40 12.45
N GLY A 16 30.55 -3.24 11.89
CA GLY A 16 29.40 -2.47 12.33
C GLY A 16 28.15 -3.30 12.08
N SER A 17 27.54 -3.80 13.15
CA SER A 17 26.20 -4.37 13.09
C SER A 17 25.26 -3.27 12.61
N MET A 18 24.78 -3.37 11.36
CA MET A 18 23.62 -2.58 10.95
C MET A 18 22.48 -2.98 11.87
N ALA A 19 22.15 -2.13 12.84
CA ALA A 19 20.97 -2.30 13.65
C ALA A 19 19.78 -2.39 12.69
N ARG A 20 19.17 -3.57 12.61
CA ARG A 20 17.85 -3.74 12.00
C ARG A 20 16.95 -2.75 12.73
N ALA A 21 16.30 -1.84 12.00
CA ALA A 21 15.30 -0.97 12.60
C ALA A 21 14.34 -1.86 13.42
N GLU A 22 14.11 -1.50 14.69
CA GLU A 22 13.11 -2.20 15.50
C GLU A 22 11.78 -2.15 14.73
N ASP A 23 11.08 -3.29 14.68
CA ASP A 23 9.77 -3.34 14.04
C ASP A 23 8.86 -2.26 14.67
N PRO A 24 8.12 -1.48 13.86
CA PRO A 24 7.39 -0.33 14.36
C PRO A 24 6.39 -0.74 15.44
N LYS A 25 6.50 -0.10 16.60
CA LYS A 25 5.67 -0.42 17.77
C LYS A 25 4.18 -0.19 17.46
N PRO A 26 3.29 -1.16 17.76
CA PRO A 26 1.86 -0.97 17.55
C PRO A 26 1.28 0.21 18.33
N ALA A 27 0.46 1.02 17.66
CA ALA A 27 -0.33 2.10 18.24
C ALA A 27 -1.56 1.58 19.01
N ALA A 28 -2.01 0.36 18.68
CA ALA A 28 -3.02 -0.38 19.43
C ALA A 28 -2.77 -1.88 19.34
N THR A 29 -3.10 -2.61 20.40
CA THR A 29 -3.13 -4.07 20.40
C THR A 29 -4.41 -4.57 21.05
N LEU A 30 -4.82 -5.79 20.67
CA LEU A 30 -5.92 -6.52 21.26
C LEU A 30 -5.57 -8.01 21.28
N ASN A 31 -5.43 -8.57 22.48
CA ASN A 31 -5.05 -9.97 22.66
C ASN A 31 -6.10 -10.69 23.49
N THR A 32 -6.63 -11.79 22.93
CA THR A 32 -7.55 -12.70 23.60
C THR A 32 -7.19 -14.15 23.29
N LYS A 33 -7.97 -15.09 23.84
CA LYS A 33 -7.85 -16.51 23.49
C LYS A 33 -8.24 -16.83 22.03
N ASN A 34 -8.97 -15.95 21.35
CA ASN A 34 -9.51 -16.21 20.01
C ASN A 34 -8.82 -15.38 18.92
N ILE A 35 -8.14 -14.29 19.29
CA ILE A 35 -7.45 -13.42 18.33
C ILE A 35 -6.27 -12.68 18.98
N GLU A 36 -5.23 -12.49 18.20
CA GLU A 36 -4.17 -11.50 18.39
C GLU A 36 -4.29 -10.45 17.29
N ALA A 37 -4.37 -9.18 17.68
CA ALA A 37 -4.57 -8.10 16.72
C ALA A 37 -3.75 -6.85 17.04
N SER A 38 -3.24 -6.19 16.00
CA SER A 38 -2.43 -4.97 16.10
C SER A 38 -2.88 -3.91 15.09
N VAL A 39 -2.65 -2.65 15.47
CA VAL A 39 -2.72 -1.50 14.56
C VAL A 39 -1.41 -0.74 14.67
N ILE A 40 -0.71 -0.57 13.56
CA ILE A 40 0.52 0.19 13.43
C ILE A 40 0.21 1.47 12.65
N VAL A 41 0.66 2.61 13.16
CA VAL A 41 0.54 3.91 12.48
C VAL A 41 1.90 4.56 12.54
N GLU A 42 2.52 4.84 11.39
CA GLU A 42 3.82 5.49 11.35
C GLU A 42 3.81 6.85 12.07
N ASP A 43 4.84 7.10 12.87
CA ASP A 43 4.95 8.33 13.65
C ASP A 43 5.04 9.59 12.78
N ALA A 44 5.57 9.46 11.56
CA ALA A 44 5.62 10.56 10.58
C ALA A 44 4.22 11.14 10.29
N LEU A 45 3.16 10.31 10.37
CA LEU A 45 1.80 10.74 10.10
C LEU A 45 1.24 11.71 11.18
N LYS A 46 1.91 11.85 12.33
CA LYS A 46 1.61 12.89 13.34
C LYS A 46 1.89 14.31 12.85
N ALA A 47 2.71 14.46 11.80
CA ALA A 47 2.98 15.77 11.19
C ALA A 47 1.73 16.40 10.54
N TYR A 48 0.68 15.61 10.26
CA TYR A 48 -0.53 16.06 9.57
C TYR A 48 -1.71 16.17 10.55
N PRO A 49 -2.20 17.41 10.82
CA PRO A 49 -3.24 17.62 11.82
C PRO A 49 -4.49 16.76 11.59
N GLY A 50 -4.83 15.94 12.59
CA GLY A 50 -6.02 15.08 12.60
C GLY A 50 -5.89 13.77 11.81
N LEU A 51 -4.83 13.57 11.02
CA LEU A 51 -4.66 12.35 10.23
C LEU A 51 -4.39 11.14 11.13
N TYR A 52 -3.40 11.23 12.02
CA TYR A 52 -3.01 10.12 12.90
C TYR A 52 -4.21 9.57 13.70
N ASP A 53 -4.95 10.46 14.38
CA ASP A 53 -6.13 10.07 15.17
C ASP A 53 -7.24 9.47 14.31
N ASN A 54 -7.42 9.99 13.08
CA ASN A 54 -8.40 9.46 12.13
C ASN A 54 -8.07 8.01 11.72
N LEU A 55 -6.80 7.73 11.41
CA LEU A 55 -6.32 6.39 11.03
C LEU A 55 -6.39 5.43 12.22
N LEU A 56 -5.90 5.85 13.40
CA LEU A 56 -5.94 5.03 14.60
C LEU A 56 -7.38 4.68 15.01
N ALA A 57 -8.31 5.64 14.92
CA ALA A 57 -9.72 5.39 15.22
C ALA A 57 -10.33 4.37 14.24
N GLU A 58 -9.98 4.43 12.95
CA GLU A 58 -10.40 3.40 11.98
C GLU A 58 -9.79 2.04 12.28
N GLY A 59 -8.48 1.96 12.48
CA GLY A 59 -7.80 0.70 12.79
C GLY A 59 -8.38 0.03 14.04
N ARG A 60 -8.67 0.80 15.10
CA ARG A 60 -9.34 0.28 16.31
C ARG A 60 -10.72 -0.29 16.03
N ARG A 61 -11.52 0.37 15.16
CA ARG A 61 -12.84 -0.17 14.76
C ARG A 61 -12.68 -1.47 13.99
N GLU A 62 -11.73 -1.56 13.08
CA GLU A 62 -11.50 -2.78 12.31
C GLU A 62 -11.01 -3.95 13.17
N MET A 63 -10.06 -3.67 14.07
CA MET A 63 -9.59 -4.63 15.07
C MET A 63 -10.73 -5.17 15.94
N ALA A 64 -11.69 -4.31 16.33
CA ALA A 64 -12.87 -4.74 17.08
C ALA A 64 -13.83 -5.63 16.26
N LYS A 65 -13.95 -5.41 14.95
CA LYS A 65 -14.72 -6.29 14.06
C LYS A 65 -14.10 -7.67 13.97
N TRP A 66 -12.79 -7.74 13.70
CA TRP A 66 -12.06 -9.01 13.65
C TRP A 66 -12.13 -9.78 14.97
N ARG A 67 -12.11 -9.05 16.08
CA ARG A 67 -12.34 -9.63 17.40
C ARG A 67 -13.73 -10.28 17.52
N THR A 68 -14.75 -9.61 17.02
CA THR A 68 -16.15 -10.08 17.02
C THR A 68 -16.32 -11.30 16.13
N GLU A 69 -15.71 -11.31 14.95
CA GLU A 69 -15.70 -12.44 14.01
C GLU A 69 -14.99 -13.66 14.63
N ALA A 70 -13.80 -13.48 15.19
CA ALA A 70 -13.09 -14.57 15.88
C ALA A 70 -13.90 -15.16 17.06
N ASP A 71 -14.67 -14.33 17.77
CA ASP A 71 -15.57 -14.81 18.84
C ASP A 71 -16.75 -15.63 18.33
N LYS A 72 -17.31 -15.21 17.19
CA LYS A 72 -18.41 -15.90 16.54
C LYS A 72 -17.93 -17.26 16.03
N ASP A 73 -16.84 -17.27 15.27
CA ASP A 73 -16.30 -18.48 14.66
C ASP A 73 -15.80 -19.47 15.71
N ARG A 74 -15.29 -18.99 16.86
CA ARG A 74 -14.96 -19.87 17.99
C ARG A 74 -16.18 -20.66 18.50
N LYS A 75 -17.37 -20.07 18.46
CA LYS A 75 -18.61 -20.72 18.91
C LYS A 75 -19.16 -21.68 17.86
N GLU A 76 -19.10 -21.29 16.59
CA GLU A 76 -19.66 -22.06 15.47
C GLU A 76 -18.74 -23.20 15.02
N MET A 77 -17.42 -23.00 15.12
CA MET A 77 -16.38 -23.92 14.66
C MET A 77 -15.30 -24.10 15.73
N PRO A 78 -15.62 -24.68 16.89
CA PRO A 78 -14.65 -24.77 17.99
C PRO A 78 -13.38 -25.55 17.65
N ASP A 79 -13.45 -26.50 16.71
CA ASP A 79 -12.35 -27.38 16.35
C ASP A 79 -11.20 -26.64 15.66
N ILE A 80 -11.47 -25.58 14.87
CA ILE A 80 -10.39 -24.85 14.18
C ILE A 80 -9.53 -24.03 15.16
N PHE A 81 -10.06 -23.77 16.36
CA PHE A 81 -9.38 -23.09 17.47
C PHE A 81 -8.82 -24.08 18.52
N SER A 82 -8.69 -25.36 18.19
CA SER A 82 -8.00 -26.33 19.04
C SER A 82 -6.54 -25.92 19.27
N ASP A 83 -5.92 -26.47 20.30
CA ASP A 83 -4.48 -26.33 20.56
C ASP A 83 -3.99 -24.88 20.73
N GLY A 84 -4.90 -23.98 21.13
CA GLY A 84 -4.58 -22.56 21.35
C GLY A 84 -4.46 -21.73 20.07
N ARG A 85 -4.85 -22.29 18.90
CA ARG A 85 -4.92 -21.54 17.64
C ARG A 85 -5.91 -20.39 17.76
N ARG A 86 -5.55 -19.26 17.15
CA ARG A 86 -6.32 -18.02 17.18
C ARG A 86 -6.13 -17.26 15.88
N TYR A 87 -7.05 -16.34 15.61
CA TYR A 87 -6.90 -15.43 14.49
C TYR A 87 -5.71 -14.50 14.71
N THR A 88 -5.15 -14.00 13.61
CA THR A 88 -4.19 -12.90 13.62
C THR A 88 -4.66 -11.80 12.69
N PHE A 89 -4.70 -10.57 13.19
CA PHE A 89 -4.98 -9.37 12.39
C PHE A 89 -3.88 -8.33 12.59
N GLU A 90 -3.36 -7.78 11.52
CA GLU A 90 -2.54 -6.58 11.60
C GLU A 90 -2.99 -5.58 10.55
N ARG A 91 -3.12 -4.32 10.96
CA ARG A 91 -3.27 -3.21 10.04
C ARG A 91 -2.14 -2.21 10.22
N SER A 92 -1.50 -1.85 9.13
CA SER A 92 -0.43 -0.84 9.10
C SER A 92 -0.83 0.35 8.24
N TYR A 93 -0.44 1.54 8.69
CA TYR A 93 -0.60 2.79 7.95
C TYR A 93 0.76 3.48 7.81
N GLY A 94 1.22 3.66 6.58
CA GLY A 94 2.48 4.33 6.26
C GLY A 94 2.33 5.49 5.30
N GLU A 95 3.18 6.50 5.41
CA GLU A 95 3.19 7.62 4.47
C GLU A 95 3.70 7.16 3.10
N ARG A 96 2.83 7.17 2.08
CA ARG A 96 3.25 6.89 0.70
C ARG A 96 3.85 8.12 0.03
N SER A 97 3.22 9.29 0.23
CA SER A 97 3.70 10.56 -0.29
C SER A 97 3.00 11.75 0.39
N ALA A 98 3.68 12.89 0.45
CA ALA A 98 3.11 14.18 0.82
C ALA A 98 3.39 15.19 -0.29
N ILE A 99 2.33 15.68 -0.94
CA ILE A 99 2.39 16.54 -2.12
C ILE A 99 1.50 17.76 -1.89
N GLY A 100 2.14 18.91 -1.65
CA GLY A 100 1.45 20.13 -1.24
C GLY A 100 0.65 19.90 0.04
N ARG A 101 -0.68 20.05 -0.04
CA ARG A 101 -1.59 19.80 1.10
C ARG A 101 -2.09 18.37 1.21
N TYR A 102 -1.79 17.51 0.24
CA TYR A 102 -2.34 16.16 0.15
C TYR A 102 -1.34 15.12 0.64
N VAL A 103 -1.81 14.16 1.43
CA VAL A 103 -1.00 13.05 1.93
C VAL A 103 -1.64 11.76 1.46
N SER A 104 -0.90 10.96 0.70
CA SER A 104 -1.28 9.59 0.36
C SER A 104 -0.74 8.68 1.44
N VAL A 105 -1.62 7.89 2.07
CA VAL A 105 -1.27 6.91 3.09
C VAL A 105 -1.53 5.53 2.54
N GLU A 106 -0.51 4.69 2.53
CA GLU A 106 -0.66 3.27 2.24
C GLU A 106 -1.19 2.55 3.47
N ARG A 107 -2.31 1.84 3.30
CA ARG A 107 -2.86 0.94 4.31
C ARG A 107 -2.64 -0.49 3.86
N THR A 108 -1.99 -1.29 4.71
CA THR A 108 -1.90 -2.74 4.52
C THR A 108 -2.64 -3.47 5.62
N ASP A 109 -3.24 -4.60 5.25
CA ASP A 109 -3.99 -5.49 6.12
C ASP A 109 -3.41 -6.89 5.99
N TYR A 110 -3.06 -7.53 7.10
CA TYR A 110 -2.74 -8.94 7.21
C TYR A 110 -3.82 -9.65 8.00
N MET A 111 -4.27 -10.80 7.50
CA MET A 111 -5.31 -11.59 8.14
C MET A 111 -5.04 -13.08 8.08
N ASN A 112 -4.97 -13.73 9.23
CA ASN A 112 -5.00 -15.18 9.33
C ASN A 112 -6.23 -15.62 10.12
N SER A 113 -7.26 -16.07 9.42
CA SER A 113 -8.49 -16.63 10.00
C SER A 113 -8.46 -18.16 10.12
N LEU A 114 -7.25 -18.75 10.18
CA LEU A 114 -7.01 -20.19 10.32
C LEU A 114 -7.42 -21.05 9.11
N GLY A 115 -7.58 -20.42 7.94
CA GLY A 115 -7.79 -21.09 6.65
C GLY A 115 -6.50 -21.64 6.02
N ALA A 116 -6.53 -21.88 4.70
CA ALA A 116 -5.42 -22.47 3.96
C ALA A 116 -4.15 -21.60 3.93
N HIS A 117 -4.33 -20.27 3.90
CA HIS A 117 -3.26 -19.29 3.97
C HIS A 117 -3.80 -17.99 4.59
N PRO A 118 -2.91 -17.10 5.07
CA PRO A 118 -3.30 -15.73 5.40
C PRO A 118 -3.80 -14.98 4.15
N ASN A 119 -4.47 -13.85 4.34
CA ASN A 119 -4.82 -12.91 3.30
C ASN A 119 -4.12 -11.58 3.55
N HIS A 120 -3.80 -10.89 2.44
CA HIS A 120 -3.26 -9.55 2.47
C HIS A 120 -4.20 -8.60 1.73
N GLY A 121 -4.33 -7.39 2.24
CA GLY A 121 -5.04 -6.30 1.59
C GLY A 121 -4.16 -5.06 1.52
N THR A 122 -4.31 -4.30 0.43
CA THR A 122 -3.69 -2.98 0.27
C THR A 122 -4.75 -1.99 -0.19
N ASP A 123 -4.73 -0.79 0.41
CA ASP A 123 -5.61 0.32 0.07
C ASP A 123 -4.86 1.65 0.25
N ILE A 124 -5.38 2.72 -0.34
CA ILE A 124 -4.80 4.06 -0.24
C ILE A 124 -5.82 5.01 0.35
N ILE A 125 -5.39 5.75 1.36
CA ILE A 125 -6.15 6.86 1.93
C ILE A 125 -5.52 8.15 1.46
N LEU A 126 -6.29 8.97 0.74
CA LEU A 126 -5.88 10.32 0.39
C LEU A 126 -6.44 11.31 1.40
N TRP A 127 -5.56 11.96 2.15
CA TRP A 127 -5.89 12.98 3.14
C TRP A 127 -5.64 14.37 2.59
N ASP A 128 -6.56 15.27 2.87
CA ASP A 128 -6.41 16.70 2.62
C ASP A 128 -6.14 17.40 3.96
N SER A 129 -4.89 17.83 4.17
CA SER A 129 -4.44 18.49 5.40
C SER A 129 -5.07 19.87 5.61
N GLY A 130 -5.47 20.55 4.53
CA GLY A 130 -6.15 21.85 4.62
C GLY A 130 -7.59 21.69 5.08
N ALA A 131 -8.29 20.68 4.58
CA ALA A 131 -9.69 20.40 4.95
C ALA A 131 -9.84 19.44 6.14
N LYS A 132 -8.73 18.83 6.59
CA LYS A 132 -8.67 17.81 7.66
C LYS A 132 -9.66 16.66 7.44
N LYS A 133 -9.70 16.15 6.20
CA LYS A 133 -10.59 15.06 5.82
C LYS A 133 -9.98 14.16 4.75
N ARG A 134 -10.48 12.94 4.69
CA ARG A 134 -10.24 12.04 3.56
C ARG A 134 -10.97 12.56 2.33
N ILE A 135 -10.32 12.47 1.19
CA ILE A 135 -10.88 12.79 -0.11
C ILE A 135 -10.65 11.61 -1.08
N SER A 136 -11.23 11.70 -2.26
CA SER A 136 -10.86 10.86 -3.40
C SER A 136 -10.14 11.71 -4.43
N ILE A 137 -9.59 11.10 -5.48
CA ILE A 137 -8.95 11.81 -6.60
C ILE A 137 -9.93 12.61 -7.47
N ARG A 138 -11.25 12.46 -7.26
CA ARG A 138 -12.30 13.08 -8.09
C ARG A 138 -12.11 14.60 -8.32
N PRO A 139 -11.72 15.43 -7.32
CA PRO A 139 -11.54 16.86 -7.52
C PRO A 139 -10.46 17.23 -8.54
N PHE A 140 -9.51 16.33 -8.83
CA PHE A 140 -8.41 16.60 -9.76
C PHE A 140 -8.78 16.43 -11.23
N PHE A 141 -10.01 15.99 -11.52
CA PHE A 141 -10.49 15.72 -12.87
C PHE A 141 -11.72 16.55 -13.21
N LYS A 142 -11.85 16.93 -14.49
CA LYS A 142 -13.02 17.66 -15.02
C LYS A 142 -14.32 16.89 -14.80
N GLU A 143 -14.24 15.58 -14.88
CA GLU A 143 -15.34 14.66 -14.57
C GLU A 143 -14.77 13.33 -14.04
N SER A 144 -15.62 12.57 -13.35
CA SER A 144 -15.25 11.26 -12.80
C SER A 144 -16.42 10.27 -12.85
N ALA A 145 -17.26 10.40 -13.88
CA ALA A 145 -18.39 9.51 -14.08
C ALA A 145 -17.91 8.10 -14.44
N ASP A 146 -18.63 7.09 -13.97
CA ASP A 146 -18.40 5.72 -14.40
C ASP A 146 -18.62 5.61 -15.92
N ASN A 147 -17.68 4.97 -16.60
CA ASN A 147 -17.54 4.91 -18.06
C ASN A 147 -17.37 6.28 -18.74
N GLY A 148 -17.15 7.36 -17.99
CA GLY A 148 -16.82 8.68 -18.53
C GLY A 148 -15.43 8.71 -19.18
N PRO A 149 -15.13 9.72 -20.01
CA PRO A 149 -13.86 9.82 -20.75
C PRO A 149 -12.61 9.68 -19.85
N THR A 150 -12.62 10.28 -18.67
CA THR A 150 -11.51 10.24 -17.70
C THR A 150 -11.31 8.83 -17.17
N MET A 151 -12.39 8.17 -16.73
CA MET A 151 -12.29 6.80 -16.20
C MET A 151 -11.89 5.81 -17.29
N GLN A 152 -12.31 6.02 -18.54
CA GLN A 152 -11.83 5.22 -19.69
C GLN A 152 -10.33 5.41 -19.92
N THR A 153 -9.84 6.65 -19.93
CA THR A 153 -8.41 6.96 -20.09
C THR A 153 -7.58 6.34 -18.97
N LEU A 154 -7.99 6.51 -17.70
CA LEU A 154 -7.28 5.95 -16.55
C LEU A 154 -7.30 4.42 -16.57
N ALA A 155 -8.46 3.78 -16.75
CA ALA A 155 -8.53 2.32 -16.79
C ALA A 155 -7.67 1.74 -17.91
N LYS A 156 -7.68 2.35 -19.11
CA LYS A 156 -6.80 1.93 -20.22
C LYS A 156 -5.32 2.04 -19.86
N ALA A 157 -4.90 3.18 -19.30
CA ALA A 157 -3.51 3.40 -18.92
C ALA A 157 -3.03 2.42 -17.85
N ILE A 158 -3.87 2.15 -16.85
CA ILE A 158 -3.57 1.21 -15.76
C ILE A 158 -3.47 -0.22 -16.28
N ARG A 159 -4.37 -0.65 -17.18
CA ARG A 159 -4.27 -1.98 -17.81
C ARG A 159 -2.97 -2.14 -18.60
N ILE A 160 -2.55 -1.11 -19.35
CA ILE A 160 -1.26 -1.13 -20.07
C ILE A 160 -0.10 -1.28 -19.09
N ALA A 161 -0.11 -0.53 -17.99
CA ALA A 161 0.93 -0.62 -16.97
C ALA A 161 0.94 -1.98 -16.25
N LEU A 162 -0.23 -2.57 -15.98
CA LEU A 162 -0.36 -3.91 -15.40
C LEU A 162 0.19 -5.00 -16.32
N VAL A 163 -0.07 -4.92 -17.64
CA VAL A 163 0.53 -5.86 -18.60
C VAL A 163 2.05 -5.76 -18.59
N ALA A 164 2.59 -4.54 -18.52
CA ALA A 164 4.04 -4.34 -18.45
C ALA A 164 4.64 -4.94 -17.16
N GLU A 165 3.99 -4.70 -16.01
CA GLU A 165 4.41 -5.24 -14.72
C GLU A 165 4.34 -6.77 -14.68
N LYS A 166 3.24 -7.37 -15.16
CA LYS A 166 3.10 -8.83 -15.29
C LYS A 166 4.19 -9.43 -16.16
N LYS A 167 4.55 -8.78 -17.27
CA LYS A 167 5.66 -9.22 -18.12
C LYS A 167 7.02 -9.11 -17.41
N ALA A 168 7.23 -8.07 -16.61
CA ALA A 168 8.45 -7.91 -15.83
C ALA A 168 8.60 -9.01 -14.75
N ARG A 169 7.49 -9.57 -14.28
CA ARG A 169 7.43 -10.72 -13.36
C ARG A 169 7.38 -12.09 -14.06
N ASP A 170 7.67 -12.14 -15.37
CA ASP A 170 7.63 -13.36 -16.19
C ASP A 170 6.29 -14.12 -16.14
N ILE A 171 5.17 -13.42 -15.95
CA ILE A 171 3.84 -14.03 -15.98
C ILE A 171 3.50 -14.44 -17.44
N PRO A 172 3.22 -15.73 -17.70
CA PRO A 172 2.87 -16.22 -19.03
C PRO A 172 1.58 -15.59 -19.55
N ASP A 173 1.52 -15.30 -20.87
CA ASP A 173 0.35 -14.72 -21.53
C ASP A 173 -0.21 -13.48 -20.79
N ALA A 174 0.66 -12.66 -20.19
CA ALA A 174 0.29 -11.49 -19.40
C ALA A 174 -0.71 -10.54 -20.08
N ASP A 175 -0.69 -10.43 -21.42
CA ASP A 175 -1.62 -9.61 -22.19
C ASP A 175 -3.03 -10.22 -22.34
N LYS A 176 -3.20 -11.51 -22.02
CA LYS A 176 -4.46 -12.25 -22.07
C LYS A 176 -4.97 -12.63 -20.67
N ASP A 177 -4.29 -12.20 -19.62
CA ASP A 177 -4.70 -12.46 -18.24
C ASP A 177 -6.06 -11.79 -17.97
N SER A 178 -7.08 -12.63 -17.73
CA SER A 178 -8.45 -12.18 -17.42
C SER A 178 -8.54 -11.27 -16.18
N GLY A 179 -7.55 -11.30 -15.28
CA GLY A 179 -7.47 -10.39 -14.15
C GLY A 179 -7.36 -8.93 -14.57
N ILE A 180 -6.82 -8.63 -15.75
CA ILE A 180 -6.73 -7.25 -16.28
C ILE A 180 -8.11 -6.65 -16.55
N ASP A 181 -9.09 -7.48 -16.92
CA ASP A 181 -10.47 -7.05 -17.19
C ASP A 181 -11.23 -6.61 -15.93
N ASN A 182 -10.70 -6.95 -14.74
CA ASN A 182 -11.23 -6.45 -13.46
C ASN A 182 -10.99 -4.95 -13.30
N VAL A 183 -9.94 -4.40 -13.94
CA VAL A 183 -9.78 -2.96 -14.02
C VAL A 183 -10.88 -2.42 -14.91
N LYS A 184 -11.84 -1.67 -14.37
CA LYS A 184 -12.98 -1.13 -15.13
C LYS A 184 -12.95 0.39 -15.08
N PRO A 185 -13.54 1.11 -16.06
CA PRO A 185 -13.60 2.56 -16.05
C PRO A 185 -14.61 3.07 -15.01
N LYS A 186 -14.38 2.77 -13.73
CA LYS A 186 -15.16 3.17 -12.57
C LYS A 186 -14.19 3.50 -11.47
N ILE A 187 -14.47 4.53 -10.67
CA ILE A 187 -13.50 5.02 -9.67
C ILE A 187 -13.06 3.91 -8.68
N LEU A 188 -13.96 2.99 -8.35
CA LEU A 188 -13.73 1.91 -7.39
C LEU A 188 -13.16 0.64 -8.04
N SER A 189 -12.87 0.67 -9.35
CA SER A 189 -12.37 -0.47 -10.10
C SER A 189 -11.10 -0.14 -10.87
N ILE A 190 -10.45 0.99 -10.59
CA ILE A 190 -9.15 1.36 -11.17
C ILE A 190 -7.97 1.12 -10.20
N GLY A 191 -8.22 0.44 -9.07
CA GLY A 191 -7.24 0.26 -8.00
C GLY A 191 -7.33 1.35 -6.94
N ALA A 192 -6.62 1.14 -5.83
CA ALA A 192 -6.47 2.16 -4.79
C ALA A 192 -5.38 3.16 -5.22
N ILE A 193 -5.72 4.44 -5.29
CA ILE A 193 -4.91 5.44 -5.99
C ILE A 193 -4.14 6.34 -5.02
N ALA A 194 -2.82 6.35 -5.13
CA ALA A 194 -1.91 7.31 -4.49
C ALA A 194 -1.42 8.37 -5.48
N LEU A 195 -1.00 9.54 -4.95
CA LEU A 195 -0.27 10.55 -5.71
C LEU A 195 1.22 10.19 -5.73
N ALA A 196 1.84 10.20 -6.91
CA ALA A 196 3.25 9.86 -7.09
C ALA A 196 4.16 11.07 -6.82
N PRO A 197 5.25 10.95 -6.02
CA PRO A 197 6.27 11.99 -5.88
C PRO A 197 6.78 12.52 -7.23
N SER A 198 7.21 13.77 -7.25
CA SER A 198 7.69 14.45 -8.46
C SER A 198 9.07 15.07 -8.26
N THR A 199 9.80 15.22 -9.36
CA THR A 199 10.99 16.07 -9.45
C THR A 199 10.67 17.57 -9.29
N GLU A 200 9.41 17.96 -9.52
CA GLU A 200 8.94 19.31 -9.23
C GLU A 200 8.38 19.40 -7.81
N LYS A 201 8.82 20.42 -7.07
CA LYS A 201 8.39 20.64 -5.69
C LYS A 201 6.87 20.79 -5.59
N ASP A 202 6.28 20.08 -4.62
CA ASP A 202 4.85 20.11 -4.29
C ASP A 202 3.93 19.68 -5.47
N LYS A 203 4.48 18.97 -6.46
CA LYS A 203 3.75 18.38 -7.60
C LYS A 203 3.66 16.87 -7.50
N SER A 204 2.67 16.32 -8.19
CA SER A 204 2.53 14.87 -8.43
C SER A 204 2.97 14.55 -9.85
N SER A 205 3.86 13.57 -10.02
CA SER A 205 4.30 13.12 -11.37
C SER A 205 3.29 12.20 -12.05
N GLY A 206 2.28 11.75 -11.32
CA GLY A 206 1.27 10.84 -11.83
C GLY A 206 0.46 10.21 -10.71
N LEU A 207 -0.13 9.07 -11.02
CA LEU A 207 -0.89 8.23 -10.10
C LEU A 207 -0.20 6.88 -9.94
N ILE A 208 -0.29 6.31 -8.74
CA ILE A 208 0.11 4.93 -8.47
C ILE A 208 -1.14 4.16 -8.08
N ALA A 209 -1.43 3.08 -8.80
CA ALA A 209 -2.57 2.22 -8.56
C ALA A 209 -2.13 0.93 -7.88
N TYR A 210 -2.73 0.66 -6.72
CA TYR A 210 -2.49 -0.52 -5.91
C TYR A 210 -3.64 -1.53 -6.08
N PHE A 211 -3.26 -2.79 -6.16
CA PHE A 211 -4.15 -3.94 -6.28
C PHE A 211 -3.73 -5.00 -5.29
N SER A 212 -4.66 -5.42 -4.43
CA SER A 212 -4.45 -6.55 -3.51
C SER A 212 -4.32 -7.87 -4.29
N PRO A 213 -3.79 -8.94 -3.68
CA PRO A 213 -3.86 -10.28 -4.27
C PRO A 213 -5.30 -10.63 -4.67
N TYR A 214 -5.46 -11.44 -5.73
CA TYR A 214 -6.74 -11.75 -6.39
C TYR A 214 -7.43 -10.62 -7.17
N ALA A 215 -7.04 -9.34 -7.00
CA ALA A 215 -7.74 -8.25 -7.67
C ALA A 215 -7.52 -8.26 -9.19
N VAL A 216 -6.29 -8.55 -9.64
CA VAL A 216 -5.88 -8.50 -11.05
C VAL A 216 -4.98 -9.69 -11.47
N GLY A 217 -4.95 -10.75 -10.67
CA GLY A 217 -4.12 -11.93 -10.88
C GLY A 217 -4.33 -12.97 -9.78
N ALA A 218 -3.68 -14.12 -9.86
CA ALA A 218 -3.76 -15.14 -8.81
C ALA A 218 -3.08 -14.70 -7.51
N TYR A 219 -3.43 -15.31 -6.37
CA TYR A 219 -2.82 -15.00 -5.07
C TYR A 219 -1.31 -15.13 -5.05
N VAL A 220 -0.80 -16.16 -5.72
CA VAL A 220 0.64 -16.46 -5.80
C VAL A 220 1.45 -15.39 -6.51
N GLU A 221 0.79 -14.53 -7.30
CA GLU A 221 1.43 -13.37 -7.93
C GLU A 221 1.60 -12.18 -6.97
N GLY A 222 0.93 -12.22 -5.81
CA GLY A 222 0.95 -11.15 -4.81
C GLY A 222 0.12 -9.93 -5.22
N SER A 223 0.46 -8.79 -4.63
CA SER A 223 -0.13 -7.49 -4.97
C SER A 223 0.46 -6.96 -6.27
N TYR A 224 -0.25 -6.06 -6.94
CA TYR A 224 0.28 -5.27 -8.06
C TYR A 224 0.30 -3.79 -7.72
N VAL A 225 1.37 -3.10 -8.10
CA VAL A 225 1.53 -1.65 -7.96
C VAL A 225 1.99 -1.12 -9.30
N VAL A 226 1.23 -0.19 -9.90
CA VAL A 226 1.55 0.34 -11.23
C VAL A 226 1.44 1.85 -11.29
N PHE A 227 2.33 2.46 -12.08
CA PHE A 227 2.39 3.90 -12.25
C PHE A 227 1.78 4.36 -13.57
N VAL A 228 1.04 5.47 -13.52
CA VAL A 228 0.52 6.17 -14.69
C VAL A 228 1.00 7.62 -14.65
N PRO A 229 1.85 8.07 -15.61
CA PRO A 229 2.34 9.44 -15.64
C PRO A 229 1.23 10.43 -15.97
N TRP A 230 1.32 11.63 -15.38
CA TRP A 230 0.27 12.64 -15.49
C TRP A 230 0.00 13.12 -16.92
N THR A 231 1.00 13.03 -17.78
CA THR A 231 0.92 13.38 -19.20
C THR A 231 -0.12 12.55 -19.95
N VAL A 232 -0.39 11.31 -19.52
CA VAL A 232 -1.39 10.42 -20.12
C VAL A 232 -2.83 10.93 -19.93
N PHE A 233 -3.11 11.56 -18.78
CA PHE A 233 -4.46 12.03 -18.43
C PHE A 233 -4.56 13.57 -18.36
N LYS A 234 -3.54 14.29 -18.83
CA LYS A 234 -3.45 15.76 -18.78
C LYS A 234 -4.69 16.47 -19.32
N SER A 235 -5.28 15.98 -20.42
CA SER A 235 -6.48 16.57 -21.03
C SER A 235 -7.73 16.50 -20.15
N HIS A 236 -7.74 15.63 -19.14
CA HIS A 236 -8.86 15.38 -18.24
C HIS A 236 -8.75 16.15 -16.92
N LEU A 237 -7.66 16.88 -16.67
CA LEU A 237 -7.43 17.55 -15.39
C LEU A 237 -8.36 18.76 -15.18
N SER A 238 -8.92 18.87 -13.99
CA SER A 238 -9.57 20.10 -13.50
C SER A 238 -8.53 21.20 -13.27
N PRO A 239 -8.92 22.46 -12.98
CA PRO A 239 -7.98 23.49 -12.56
C PRO A 239 -7.11 23.06 -11.36
N ASP A 240 -7.71 22.41 -10.37
CA ASP A 240 -6.98 21.88 -9.21
C ASP A 240 -6.00 20.76 -9.62
N GLY A 241 -6.39 19.92 -10.57
CA GLY A 241 -5.52 18.89 -11.14
C GLY A 241 -4.33 19.51 -11.89
N VAL A 242 -4.56 20.52 -12.72
CA VAL A 242 -3.48 21.24 -13.44
C VAL A 242 -2.51 21.89 -12.45
N ALA A 243 -3.01 22.40 -11.32
CA ALA A 243 -2.16 22.93 -10.27
C ALA A 243 -1.38 21.86 -9.51
N LEU A 244 -1.88 20.62 -9.43
CA LEU A 244 -1.27 19.53 -8.67
C LEU A 244 -0.24 18.72 -9.47
N PHE A 245 -0.51 18.43 -10.74
CA PHE A 245 0.33 17.53 -11.53
C PHE A 245 1.44 18.27 -12.29
N GLY A 246 2.64 17.69 -12.31
CA GLY A 246 3.83 18.28 -12.94
C GLY A 246 5.09 17.44 -12.67
N GLY A 247 6.16 17.74 -13.39
CA GLY A 247 7.44 17.03 -13.31
C GLY A 247 7.38 15.56 -13.71
N GLU A 248 8.46 14.87 -13.35
CA GLU A 248 8.70 13.45 -13.65
C GLU A 248 8.81 12.64 -12.36
N ARG A 249 8.63 11.32 -12.45
CA ARG A 249 8.75 10.43 -11.28
C ARG A 249 10.23 10.25 -10.90
N PRO A 250 10.63 10.51 -9.64
CA PRO A 250 11.97 10.21 -9.17
C PRO A 250 12.32 8.72 -9.25
N ALA A 251 13.55 8.39 -9.62
CA ALA A 251 13.99 7.00 -9.82
C ALA A 251 14.05 6.19 -8.50
N ASP A 252 14.32 6.85 -7.38
CA ASP A 252 14.31 6.26 -6.05
C ASP A 252 12.88 5.96 -5.56
N ASP A 253 11.88 6.72 -6.01
CA ASP A 253 10.48 6.42 -5.75
C ASP A 253 9.99 5.20 -6.54
N ALA A 254 10.43 5.04 -7.80
CA ALA A 254 10.07 3.87 -8.61
C ALA A 254 10.48 2.54 -7.95
N LYS A 255 11.65 2.50 -7.32
CA LYS A 255 12.17 1.31 -6.61
C LYS A 255 11.33 0.88 -5.41
N LYS A 256 10.47 1.75 -4.87
CA LYS A 256 9.59 1.39 -3.75
C LYS A 256 8.41 0.53 -4.17
N ASP A 257 8.06 0.55 -5.46
CA ASP A 257 6.94 -0.21 -6.00
C ASP A 257 7.39 -1.56 -6.62
N GLU A 258 8.70 -1.74 -6.82
CA GLU A 258 9.30 -3.00 -7.27
C GLU A 258 9.11 -4.05 -6.17
N GLN A 259 8.43 -5.15 -6.51
CA GLN A 259 8.21 -6.31 -5.63
C GLN A 259 9.15 -7.46 -5.99
#